data_AF-A0A3C1KHT7-F1
#
_entry.id   AF-A0A3C1KHT7-F1
#
_cell.length_a   1.000
_cell.length_b   1.000
_cell.length_c   1.000
_cell.angle_alpha   90.00
_cell.angle_beta   90.00
_cell.angle_gamma   90.00
#
_symmetry.space_group_name_H-M   'P 1'
#
loop_
_entity.id
_entity.type
_entity.pdbx_description
1 polymer ?
#
loop_
_entity_poly.entity_id
_entity_poly.type
_entity_poly.pdbx_seq_one_letter_code
_entity_poly.pdbx_strand_id
1 'polypeptide(L)'
;MGTDGEGLIRLEPGSGSVHSFRHSLETAGSLGSDLIFSLHISQDRSLWIGTSGAGLARLRDTEEWNQDPSFDHLGTADGLTNNVIYGILEDSARQLWLSSNRGLMRFNPQSDSIRYFPRALGLQNEEFNFGAFHESRDGQFLFGGTGGYNAFDPMEFGDLDQGPRIALTEIEVANKPLHAVAMLADAGGLALDYNENAITFEYAALDFLAPENNLYSVKLQGFDQDWTQPSKRTRSTYTNLDAGRYVFQIRAANGYGAW
;
A
#
# COMPACT_ATOMS: atom_id res chain seq x y z
N MET A 1 7.61 21.63 -19.16
CA MET A 1 9.00 21.63 -18.63
C MET A 1 8.90 21.83 -17.13
N GLY A 2 9.48 20.92 -16.35
CA GLY A 2 9.65 21.11 -14.91
C GLY A 2 10.97 21.80 -14.63
N THR A 3 11.03 22.62 -13.59
CA THR A 3 12.23 23.39 -13.23
C THR A 3 12.60 23.21 -11.78
N ASP A 4 13.83 23.60 -11.45
CA ASP A 4 14.36 23.73 -10.09
C ASP A 4 14.19 25.19 -9.64
N GLY A 5 12.99 25.55 -9.20
CA GLY A 5 12.71 26.81 -8.51
C GLY A 5 11.77 27.77 -9.23
N GLU A 6 11.39 27.49 -10.48
CA GLU A 6 10.49 28.33 -11.28
C GLU A 6 9.15 27.62 -11.60
N GLY A 7 8.91 26.46 -10.97
CA GLY A 7 7.71 25.67 -11.14
C GLY A 7 7.61 24.98 -12.50
N LEU A 8 6.40 24.96 -13.04
CA LEU A 8 6.07 24.31 -14.30
C LEU A 8 5.98 25.36 -15.41
N ILE A 9 6.75 25.15 -16.48
CA ILE A 9 6.76 26.03 -17.64
C ILE A 9 6.21 25.26 -18.85
N ARG A 10 5.20 25.84 -19.50
CA ARG A 10 4.68 25.40 -20.80
C ARG A 10 5.22 26.33 -21.89
N LEU A 11 5.76 25.72 -22.94
CA LEU A 11 6.31 26.41 -24.11
C LEU A 11 5.46 26.03 -25.32
N GLU A 12 4.96 27.04 -26.05
CA GLU A 12 4.24 26.85 -27.31
C GLU A 12 5.22 26.94 -28.49
N PRO A 13 5.56 25.83 -29.17
CA PRO A 13 6.63 25.83 -30.18
C PRO A 13 6.37 26.75 -31.38
N GLY A 14 5.10 26.99 -31.71
CA GLY A 14 4.71 27.81 -32.87
C GLY A 14 4.78 29.32 -32.60
N SER A 15 4.31 29.78 -31.44
CA SER A 15 4.27 31.20 -31.09
C SER A 15 5.47 31.66 -30.25
N GLY A 16 6.18 30.73 -29.61
CA GLY A 16 7.18 31.04 -28.58
C GLY A 16 6.57 31.52 -27.26
N SER A 17 5.24 31.43 -27.10
CA SER A 17 4.56 31.83 -25.86
C SER A 17 4.99 30.94 -24.70
N VAL A 18 5.20 31.57 -23.55
CA VAL A 18 5.63 30.91 -22.31
C VAL A 18 4.56 31.14 -21.25
N HIS A 19 4.08 30.05 -20.65
CA HIS A 19 3.16 30.10 -19.51
C HIS A 19 3.84 29.43 -18.32
N SER A 20 3.96 30.17 -17.22
CA SER A 20 4.59 29.69 -15.99
C SER A 20 3.55 29.50 -14.91
N PHE A 21 3.55 28.34 -14.29
CA PHE A 21 2.72 27.99 -13.15
C PHE A 21 3.64 27.79 -11.96
N ARG A 22 3.32 28.45 -10.84
CA ARG A 22 4.12 28.44 -9.62
C ARG A 22 3.30 28.10 -8.40
N HIS A 23 4.00 27.75 -7.33
CA HIS A 23 3.44 27.67 -6.00
C HIS A 23 2.98 29.05 -5.52
N SER A 24 1.78 29.12 -4.96
CA SER A 24 1.20 30.32 -4.37
C SER A 24 0.37 29.97 -3.14
N LEU A 25 0.69 30.59 -2.01
CA LEU A 25 -0.10 30.46 -0.77
C LEU A 25 -1.45 31.19 -0.85
N GLU A 26 -1.60 32.12 -1.79
CA GLU A 26 -2.81 32.94 -1.96
C GLU A 26 -3.78 32.34 -2.98
N THR A 27 -3.29 31.44 -3.84
CA THR A 27 -4.07 30.85 -4.93
C THR A 27 -4.37 29.38 -4.63
N ALA A 28 -5.61 29.10 -4.26
CA ALA A 28 -6.07 27.75 -4.03
C ALA A 28 -5.89 26.89 -5.30
N GLY A 29 -5.30 25.70 -5.14
CA GLY A 29 -5.04 24.80 -6.25
C GLY A 29 -3.88 25.21 -7.16
N SER A 30 -3.01 26.13 -6.72
CA SER A 30 -1.70 26.34 -7.37
C SER A 30 -0.80 25.11 -7.19
N LEU A 31 0.39 25.12 -7.81
CA LEU A 31 1.36 24.03 -7.60
C LEU A 31 1.74 23.91 -6.12
N GLY A 32 2.02 22.71 -5.65
CA GLY A 32 2.45 22.49 -4.26
C GLY A 32 3.92 22.88 -4.03
N SER A 33 4.73 22.93 -5.08
CA SER A 33 6.15 23.29 -5.03
C SER A 33 6.63 23.83 -6.38
N ASP A 34 7.61 24.71 -6.35
CA ASP A 34 8.32 25.19 -7.54
C ASP A 34 9.50 24.29 -7.96
N LEU A 35 9.77 23.24 -7.18
CA LEU A 35 10.80 22.24 -7.41
C LEU A 35 10.18 20.99 -8.03
N ILE A 36 10.22 20.92 -9.36
CA ILE A 36 9.59 19.88 -10.14
C ILE A 36 10.60 18.81 -10.52
N PHE A 37 10.39 17.59 -10.05
CA PHE A 37 11.32 16.49 -10.26
C PHE A 37 10.96 15.59 -11.43
N SER A 38 9.68 15.30 -11.61
CA SER A 38 9.24 14.43 -12.71
C SER A 38 7.93 14.94 -13.29
N LEU A 39 7.76 14.66 -14.58
CA LEU A 39 6.54 14.94 -15.32
C LEU A 39 6.17 13.65 -16.05
N HIS A 40 4.91 13.26 -15.95
CA HIS A 40 4.36 12.13 -16.70
C HIS A 40 3.03 12.51 -17.32
N ILE A 41 2.94 12.42 -18.64
CA ILE A 41 1.66 12.57 -19.34
C ILE A 41 1.05 11.18 -19.43
N SER A 42 -0.03 10.99 -18.71
CA SER A 42 -0.79 9.76 -18.69
C SER A 42 -1.51 9.54 -20.03
N GLN A 43 -1.84 8.30 -20.39
CA GLN A 43 -2.57 7.99 -21.64
C GLN A 43 -3.98 8.64 -21.70
N ASP A 44 -4.61 8.97 -20.56
CA ASP A 44 -5.84 9.79 -20.52
C ASP A 44 -5.58 11.29 -20.69
N ARG A 45 -4.33 11.65 -21.01
CA ARG A 45 -3.80 13.01 -21.17
C ARG A 45 -3.66 13.80 -19.87
N SER A 46 -3.95 13.23 -18.70
CA SER A 46 -3.65 13.90 -17.42
C SER A 46 -2.15 14.13 -17.29
N LEU A 47 -1.75 15.31 -16.82
CA LEU A 47 -0.37 15.55 -16.41
C LEU A 47 -0.22 15.24 -14.92
N TRP A 48 0.73 14.36 -14.62
CA TRP A 48 1.21 14.07 -13.28
C TRP A 48 2.57 14.71 -13.05
N ILE A 49 2.76 15.24 -11.85
CA ILE A 49 3.90 16.08 -11.49
C ILE A 49 4.45 15.58 -10.16
N GLY A 50 5.68 15.06 -10.18
CA GLY A 50 6.40 14.70 -8.98
C GLY A 50 7.20 15.89 -8.49
N THR A 51 7.09 16.22 -7.21
CA THR A 51 7.75 17.39 -6.61
C THR A 51 8.81 16.99 -5.60
N SER A 52 9.67 17.95 -5.22
CA SER A 52 10.73 17.72 -4.23
C SER A 52 10.25 17.60 -2.78
N GLY A 53 8.96 17.74 -2.50
CA GLY A 53 8.48 17.83 -1.12
C GLY A 53 7.01 18.18 -0.91
N ALA A 54 6.24 18.40 -1.97
CA ALA A 54 4.80 18.62 -1.92
C ALA A 54 3.99 17.40 -2.41
N GLY A 55 4.66 16.27 -2.62
CA GLY A 55 4.04 15.03 -3.07
C GLY A 55 3.83 14.99 -4.58
N LEU A 56 2.75 14.32 -4.97
CA LEU A 56 2.31 14.14 -6.35
C LEU A 56 1.21 15.16 -6.64
N ALA A 57 1.32 15.89 -7.74
CA ALA A 57 0.27 16.76 -8.23
C ALA A 57 -0.30 16.25 -9.55
N ARG A 58 -1.61 16.44 -9.75
CA ARG A 58 -2.32 16.15 -10.98
C ARG A 58 -2.92 17.44 -11.52
N LEU A 59 -2.67 17.73 -12.79
CA LEU A 59 -3.43 18.77 -13.49
C LEU A 59 -4.84 18.26 -13.79
N ARG A 60 -5.87 18.98 -13.32
CA ARG A 60 -7.28 18.56 -13.47
C ARG A 60 -7.76 18.47 -14.91
N ASP A 61 -7.37 19.45 -15.73
CA ASP A 61 -7.77 19.50 -17.13
C ASP A 61 -6.58 20.00 -17.99
N THR A 62 -6.28 19.23 -19.04
CA THR A 62 -5.25 19.60 -20.01
C THR A 62 -5.79 20.42 -21.18
N GLU A 63 -7.08 20.73 -21.21
CA GLU A 63 -7.60 21.80 -22.06
C GLU A 63 -7.51 23.17 -21.35
N GLU A 64 -7.45 23.17 -20.01
CA GLU A 64 -7.29 24.37 -19.16
C GLU A 64 -5.85 24.93 -19.09
N TRP A 65 -4.86 24.29 -19.74
CA TRP A 65 -3.48 24.77 -19.83
C TRP A 65 -3.31 26.23 -20.29
N ASN A 66 -4.34 26.80 -20.94
CA ASN A 66 -4.34 28.15 -21.50
C ASN A 66 -4.95 29.23 -20.58
N GLN A 67 -5.41 28.85 -19.39
CA GLN A 67 -6.03 29.76 -18.41
C GLN A 67 -5.25 29.70 -17.08
N ASP A 68 -5.96 29.44 -15.98
CA ASP A 68 -5.45 29.28 -14.62
C ASP A 68 -5.61 27.81 -14.19
N PRO A 69 -4.66 26.93 -14.53
CA PRO A 69 -4.79 25.50 -14.21
C PRO A 69 -4.81 25.28 -12.71
N SER A 70 -5.66 24.35 -12.28
CA SER A 70 -5.72 23.90 -10.89
C SER A 70 -5.13 22.50 -10.75
N PHE A 71 -4.38 22.31 -9.67
CA PHE A 71 -3.70 21.07 -9.35
C PHE A 71 -4.34 20.40 -8.14
N ASP A 72 -4.67 19.12 -8.29
CA ASP A 72 -4.94 18.22 -7.17
C ASP A 72 -3.63 17.72 -6.60
N HIS A 73 -3.53 17.63 -5.28
CA HIS A 73 -2.31 17.21 -4.59
C HIS A 73 -2.58 15.96 -3.78
N LEU A 74 -1.65 15.01 -3.85
CA LEU A 74 -1.58 13.85 -2.97
C LEU A 74 -0.27 13.93 -2.18
N GLY A 75 -0.39 13.81 -0.87
CA GLY A 75 0.72 13.84 0.08
C GLY A 75 0.71 12.66 1.04
N THR A 76 1.53 12.75 2.08
CA THR A 76 1.58 11.75 3.16
C THR A 76 0.27 11.62 3.94
N ALA A 77 -0.55 12.68 3.97
CA ALA A 77 -1.87 12.63 4.59
C ALA A 77 -2.84 11.71 3.82
N ASP A 78 -2.60 11.53 2.52
CA ASP A 78 -3.43 10.74 1.61
C ASP A 78 -2.91 9.31 1.42
N GLY A 79 -1.77 8.98 2.03
CA GLY A 79 -1.19 7.64 2.02
C GLY A 79 0.17 7.50 1.34
N LEU A 80 0.74 8.57 0.78
CA LEU A 80 2.13 8.51 0.32
C LEU A 80 3.07 8.26 1.50
N THR A 81 4.12 7.45 1.30
CA THR A 81 5.13 7.23 2.35
C THR A 81 6.10 8.39 2.49
N ASN A 82 6.20 9.24 1.45
CA ASN A 82 7.06 10.40 1.40
C ASN A 82 6.55 11.43 0.37
N ASN A 83 6.76 12.72 0.64
CA ASN A 83 6.34 13.81 -0.25
C ASN A 83 7.38 14.17 -1.34
N VAL A 84 8.51 13.48 -1.39
CA VAL A 84 9.50 13.63 -2.47
C VAL A 84 9.24 12.56 -3.51
N ILE A 85 8.84 12.95 -4.72
CA ILE A 85 8.52 12.03 -5.82
C ILE A 85 9.54 12.24 -6.93
N TYR A 86 10.49 11.30 -7.05
CA TYR A 86 11.60 11.39 -7.98
C TYR A 86 11.26 10.98 -9.40
N GLY A 87 10.44 9.94 -9.54
CA GLY A 87 10.08 9.36 -10.82
C GLY A 87 8.64 8.90 -10.84
N ILE A 88 8.04 9.00 -12.02
CA ILE A 88 6.68 8.54 -12.30
C ILE A 88 6.77 7.71 -13.56
N LEU A 89 6.34 6.45 -13.49
CA LEU A 89 6.07 5.60 -14.65
C LEU A 89 4.61 5.15 -14.57
N GLU A 90 4.01 4.83 -15.71
CA GLU A 90 2.62 4.37 -15.78
C GLU A 90 2.55 3.03 -16.47
N ASP A 91 1.96 2.04 -15.82
CA ASP A 91 1.78 0.71 -16.39
C ASP A 91 0.59 0.63 -17.35
N SER A 92 0.48 -0.52 -18.02
CA SER A 92 -0.61 -0.77 -18.97
C SER A 92 -2.01 -0.83 -18.33
N ALA A 93 -2.08 -0.99 -17.00
CA ALA A 93 -3.30 -0.96 -16.21
C ALA A 93 -3.60 0.44 -15.64
N ARG A 94 -2.94 1.49 -16.15
CA ARG A 94 -3.15 2.90 -15.77
C ARG A 94 -2.78 3.19 -14.31
N GLN A 95 -1.95 2.33 -13.69
CA GLN A 95 -1.42 2.58 -12.35
C GLN A 95 -0.12 3.37 -12.45
N LEU A 96 0.09 4.31 -11.53
CA LEU A 96 1.31 5.09 -11.45
C LEU A 96 2.28 4.47 -10.46
N TRP A 97 3.50 4.24 -10.91
CA TRP A 97 4.61 3.78 -10.11
C TRP A 97 5.49 4.96 -9.75
N LEU A 98 5.62 5.21 -8.45
CA LEU A 98 6.20 6.41 -7.87
C LEU A 98 7.44 6.03 -7.05
N SER A 99 8.61 6.54 -7.41
CA SER A 99 9.82 6.39 -6.60
C SER A 99 9.99 7.60 -5.67
N SER A 100 10.43 7.33 -4.44
CA SER A 100 10.54 8.34 -3.39
C SER A 100 11.76 8.14 -2.49
N ASN A 101 11.94 9.02 -1.50
CA ASN A 101 12.93 8.80 -0.42
C ASN A 101 12.55 7.67 0.55
N ARG A 102 11.32 7.15 0.50
CA ARG A 102 10.85 6.04 1.35
C ARG A 102 10.10 5.01 0.53
N GLY A 103 10.85 4.40 -0.36
CA GLY A 103 10.49 3.23 -1.13
C GLY A 103 9.75 3.57 -2.42
N LEU A 104 9.22 2.51 -3.00
CA LEU A 104 8.42 2.52 -4.22
C LEU A 104 6.95 2.43 -3.85
N MET A 105 6.11 3.19 -4.55
CA MET A 105 4.65 3.15 -4.38
C MET A 105 3.97 2.89 -5.71
N ARG A 106 2.82 2.23 -5.68
CA ARG A 106 1.88 2.13 -6.80
C ARG A 106 0.60 2.84 -6.42
N PHE A 107 0.19 3.81 -7.21
CA PHE A 107 -1.02 4.58 -7.03
C PHE A 107 -2.04 4.25 -8.12
N ASN A 108 -3.28 3.99 -7.71
CA ASN A 108 -4.42 3.79 -8.60
C ASN A 108 -5.26 5.08 -8.68
N PRO A 109 -5.22 5.83 -9.78
CA PRO A 109 -6.00 7.07 -9.93
C PRO A 109 -7.53 6.86 -10.01
N GLN A 110 -8.01 5.62 -10.20
CA GLN A 110 -9.45 5.34 -10.28
C GLN A 110 -10.07 5.06 -8.92
N SER A 111 -9.30 4.48 -7.99
CA SER A 111 -9.77 4.10 -6.66
C SER A 111 -9.14 4.93 -5.54
N ASP A 112 -8.26 5.88 -5.89
CA ASP A 112 -7.41 6.63 -4.97
C ASP A 112 -6.61 5.75 -3.98
N SER A 113 -6.23 4.54 -4.41
CA SER A 113 -5.51 3.61 -3.55
C SER A 113 -4.01 3.72 -3.76
N ILE A 114 -3.26 3.77 -2.66
CA ILE A 114 -1.79 3.80 -2.66
C ILE A 114 -1.29 2.53 -2.00
N ARG A 115 -0.44 1.80 -2.72
CA ARG A 115 0.28 0.64 -2.20
C ARG A 115 1.76 0.97 -2.08
N TYR A 116 2.33 0.68 -0.93
CA TYR A 116 3.76 0.79 -0.67
C TYR A 116 4.46 -0.57 -0.79
N PHE A 117 5.67 -0.56 -1.36
CA PHE A 117 6.54 -1.71 -1.44
C PHE A 117 7.77 -1.46 -0.56
N PRO A 118 7.96 -2.18 0.55
CA PRO A 118 9.14 -2.04 1.39
C PRO A 118 10.33 -2.78 0.82
N ARG A 119 11.52 -2.50 1.38
CA ARG A 119 12.74 -3.26 1.12
C ARG A 119 12.60 -4.78 1.28
N ALA A 120 11.76 -5.25 2.20
CA ALA A 120 11.50 -6.68 2.39
C ALA A 120 10.95 -7.39 1.13
N LEU A 121 10.33 -6.65 0.20
CA LEU A 121 9.87 -7.16 -1.10
C LEU A 121 10.96 -7.12 -2.19
N GLY A 122 12.23 -6.92 -1.81
CA GLY A 122 13.36 -6.98 -2.73
C GLY A 122 13.78 -5.63 -3.32
N LEU A 123 13.39 -4.50 -2.73
CA LEU A 123 13.92 -3.21 -3.17
C LEU A 123 15.43 -3.09 -2.93
N GLN A 124 16.12 -2.40 -3.84
CA GLN A 124 17.55 -2.09 -3.73
C GLN A 124 17.88 -1.37 -2.41
N ASN A 125 17.00 -0.45 -2.03
CA ASN A 125 17.00 0.30 -0.78
C ASN A 125 15.64 1.02 -0.64
N GLU A 126 15.42 1.69 0.50
CA GLU A 126 14.28 2.60 0.67
C GLU A 126 14.48 3.90 -0.12
N GLU A 127 15.70 4.40 -0.23
CA GLU A 127 15.98 5.67 -0.90
C GLU A 127 16.21 5.48 -2.40
N PHE A 128 15.35 6.11 -3.21
CA PHE A 128 15.52 6.26 -4.66
C PHE A 128 16.13 7.62 -5.01
N ASN A 129 16.59 7.77 -6.26
CA ASN A 129 17.29 8.96 -6.70
C ASN A 129 16.54 9.74 -7.79
N PHE A 130 16.76 11.05 -7.77
CA PHE A 130 16.28 11.98 -8.79
C PHE A 130 16.73 11.58 -10.21
N GLY A 131 15.78 11.58 -11.15
CA GLY A 131 16.04 11.24 -12.56
C GLY A 131 16.34 9.76 -12.84
N ALA A 132 16.38 8.90 -11.81
CA ALA A 132 16.72 7.49 -11.94
C ALA A 132 15.47 6.62 -12.13
N PHE A 133 14.74 6.83 -13.24
CA PHE A 133 13.57 6.02 -13.60
C PHE A 133 13.49 5.84 -15.12
N HIS A 134 13.14 4.65 -15.57
CA HIS A 134 13.03 4.34 -16.99
C HIS A 134 12.11 3.15 -17.25
N GLU A 135 11.32 3.22 -18.32
CA GLU A 135 10.65 2.05 -18.90
C GLU A 135 11.53 1.50 -20.03
N SER A 136 11.93 0.24 -19.90
CA SER A 136 12.68 -0.48 -20.92
C SER A 136 11.82 -0.83 -22.14
N ARG A 137 12.47 -1.23 -23.24
CA ARG A 137 11.77 -1.56 -24.50
C ARG A 137 10.86 -2.79 -24.40
N ASP A 138 11.17 -3.68 -23.47
CA ASP A 138 10.42 -4.88 -23.12
C ASP A 138 9.37 -4.63 -22.03
N GLY A 139 9.16 -3.37 -21.62
CA GLY A 139 8.10 -2.97 -20.70
C GLY A 139 8.45 -3.12 -19.22
N GLN A 140 9.68 -3.54 -18.88
CA GLN A 140 10.14 -3.54 -17.49
C GLN A 140 10.35 -2.11 -16.99
N PHE A 141 9.99 -1.88 -15.73
CA PHE A 141 10.25 -0.64 -15.03
C PHE A 141 11.57 -0.73 -14.28
N LEU A 142 12.39 0.30 -14.46
CA LEU A 142 13.66 0.47 -13.79
C LEU A 142 13.60 1.69 -12.90
N PHE A 143 13.96 1.52 -11.62
CA PHE A 143 14.08 2.61 -10.66
C PHE A 143 15.42 2.49 -9.93
N GLY A 144 16.22 3.55 -9.98
CA GLY A 144 17.55 3.61 -9.37
C GLY A 144 17.56 4.36 -8.04
N GLY A 145 18.50 4.00 -7.17
CA GLY A 145 18.69 4.62 -5.87
C GLY A 145 20.08 4.37 -5.30
N THR A 146 20.23 4.52 -4.00
CA THR A 146 21.54 4.51 -3.32
C THR A 146 22.20 3.12 -3.24
N GLY A 147 21.43 2.06 -3.37
CA GLY A 147 21.85 0.66 -3.37
C GLY A 147 21.89 0.00 -4.76
N GLY A 148 21.75 0.77 -5.85
CA GLY A 148 21.73 0.25 -7.22
C GLY A 148 20.42 0.56 -7.92
N TYR A 149 19.78 -0.44 -8.53
CA TYR A 149 18.47 -0.28 -9.18
C TYR A 149 17.61 -1.52 -9.01
N ASN A 150 16.30 -1.32 -9.05
CA ASN A 150 15.31 -2.37 -9.26
C ASN A 150 14.90 -2.40 -10.73
N ALA A 151 14.73 -3.59 -11.27
CA ALA A 151 14.08 -3.83 -12.55
C ALA A 151 13.01 -4.91 -12.37
N PHE A 152 11.79 -4.66 -12.82
CA PHE A 152 10.67 -5.58 -12.67
C PHE A 152 9.61 -5.34 -13.75
N ASP A 153 8.80 -6.36 -14.03
CA ASP A 153 7.60 -6.21 -14.85
C ASP A 153 6.46 -5.66 -13.97
N PRO A 154 5.90 -4.46 -14.25
CA PRO A 154 4.85 -3.88 -13.42
C PRO A 154 3.54 -4.68 -13.45
N MET A 155 3.33 -5.53 -14.46
CA MET A 155 2.13 -6.36 -14.60
C MET A 155 2.24 -7.70 -13.88
N GLU A 156 3.46 -8.20 -13.67
CA GLU A 156 3.71 -9.40 -12.86
C GLU A 156 4.00 -9.04 -11.38
N PHE A 157 4.35 -7.78 -11.12
CA PHE A 157 4.66 -7.30 -9.78
C PHE A 157 3.39 -6.80 -9.05
N GLY A 158 2.66 -7.74 -8.45
CA GLY A 158 1.48 -7.51 -7.59
C GLY A 158 0.24 -8.22 -8.14
N ASP A 159 -0.67 -8.77 -7.35
CA ASP A 159 -0.95 -8.63 -5.93
C ASP A 159 -0.69 -9.93 -5.15
N LEU A 160 -0.30 -9.83 -3.87
CA LEU A 160 -0.51 -10.96 -2.95
C LEU A 160 -2.01 -10.96 -2.64
N ASP A 161 -2.83 -11.26 -3.64
CA ASP A 161 -4.30 -11.27 -3.57
C ASP A 161 -4.83 -12.30 -2.56
N GLN A 162 -3.95 -13.18 -2.11
CA GLN A 162 -4.23 -14.12 -1.05
C GLN A 162 -3.66 -13.55 0.24
N GLY A 163 -4.55 -13.27 1.20
CA GLY A 163 -4.16 -13.12 2.59
C GLY A 163 -3.28 -14.29 3.05
N PRO A 164 -2.48 -14.07 4.10
CA PRO A 164 -1.54 -15.07 4.57
C PRO A 164 -2.28 -16.33 5.01
N ARG A 165 -1.68 -17.49 4.76
CA ARG A 165 -2.19 -18.74 5.33
C ARG A 165 -2.13 -18.64 6.85
N ILE A 166 -3.22 -18.99 7.53
CA ILE A 166 -3.27 -18.95 8.99
C ILE A 166 -3.00 -20.36 9.50
N ALA A 167 -2.11 -20.46 10.49
CA ALA A 167 -1.89 -21.66 11.27
C ALA A 167 -2.39 -21.46 12.68
N LEU A 168 -3.18 -22.41 13.18
CA LEU A 168 -3.46 -22.53 14.60
C LEU A 168 -2.27 -23.25 15.23
N THR A 169 -1.49 -22.53 16.03
CA THR A 169 -0.21 -23.01 16.58
C THR A 169 -0.41 -23.74 17.90
N GLU A 170 -1.40 -23.33 18.68
CA GLU A 170 -1.70 -23.93 19.97
C GLU A 170 -3.19 -23.79 20.32
N ILE A 171 -3.71 -24.78 21.04
CA ILE A 171 -4.99 -24.72 21.73
C ILE A 171 -4.74 -25.11 23.17
N GLU A 172 -5.22 -24.31 24.11
CA GLU A 172 -5.26 -24.70 25.52
C GLU A 172 -6.70 -24.91 25.95
N VAL A 173 -6.96 -26.00 26.68
CA VAL A 173 -8.23 -26.28 27.34
C VAL A 173 -7.98 -26.28 28.84
N ALA A 174 -8.71 -25.45 29.59
CA ALA A 174 -8.51 -25.27 31.03
C ALA A 174 -7.03 -25.01 31.40
N ASN A 175 -6.35 -24.16 30.62
CA ASN A 175 -4.92 -23.82 30.73
C ASN A 175 -3.94 -25.00 30.54
N LYS A 176 -4.38 -26.07 29.88
CA LYS A 176 -3.51 -27.18 29.50
C LYS A 176 -3.39 -27.26 27.98
N PRO A 177 -2.16 -27.32 27.44
CA PRO A 177 -1.95 -27.41 26.00
C PRO A 177 -2.53 -28.72 25.47
N LEU A 178 -3.28 -28.62 24.38
CA LEU A 178 -3.78 -29.77 23.65
C LEU A 178 -2.74 -30.19 22.62
N HIS A 179 -2.10 -31.33 22.84
CA HIS A 179 -1.17 -31.88 21.87
C HIS A 179 -1.91 -32.34 20.60
N ALA A 180 -1.28 -32.18 19.43
CA ALA A 180 -1.80 -32.54 18.11
C ALA A 180 -2.94 -31.66 17.55
N VAL A 181 -2.81 -30.34 17.66
CA VAL A 181 -3.69 -29.36 16.98
C VAL A 181 -3.88 -29.67 15.49
N ALA A 182 -2.82 -30.14 14.81
CA ALA A 182 -2.89 -30.54 13.39
C ALA A 182 -3.88 -31.68 13.10
N MET A 183 -4.13 -32.59 14.06
CA MET A 183 -5.06 -33.71 13.88
C MET A 183 -6.52 -33.33 14.15
N LEU A 184 -6.78 -32.17 14.77
CA LEU A 184 -8.14 -31.68 14.96
C LEU A 184 -8.81 -31.25 13.65
N ALA A 185 -8.01 -30.84 12.66
CA ALA A 185 -8.50 -30.48 11.34
C ALA A 185 -9.24 -31.65 10.67
N ASP A 186 -8.75 -32.88 10.86
CA ASP A 186 -9.34 -34.09 10.31
C ASP A 186 -10.47 -34.67 11.19
N ALA A 187 -10.50 -34.33 12.49
CA ALA A 187 -11.44 -34.86 13.46
C ALA A 187 -12.82 -34.16 13.48
N GLY A 188 -12.98 -33.06 12.73
CA GLY A 188 -14.27 -32.34 12.62
C GLY A 188 -14.66 -31.52 13.85
N GLY A 189 -13.75 -31.34 14.81
CA GLY A 189 -13.93 -30.49 15.99
C GLY A 189 -13.31 -31.07 17.27
N LEU A 190 -13.52 -30.35 18.38
CA LEU A 190 -13.11 -30.74 19.73
C LEU A 190 -14.36 -30.83 20.61
N ALA A 191 -14.58 -31.98 21.24
CA ALA A 191 -15.62 -32.14 22.26
C ALA A 191 -15.00 -31.88 23.63
N LEU A 192 -15.67 -31.07 24.44
CA LEU A 192 -15.20 -30.62 25.75
C LEU A 192 -16.23 -30.97 26.81
N ASP A 193 -15.74 -31.33 28.00
CA ASP A 193 -16.59 -31.54 29.16
C ASP A 193 -17.07 -30.20 29.75
N TYR A 194 -18.14 -30.24 30.55
CA TYR A 194 -18.76 -29.03 31.12
C TYR A 194 -17.82 -28.19 32.00
N ASN A 195 -16.76 -28.79 32.54
CA ASN A 195 -15.74 -28.14 33.36
C ASN A 195 -14.54 -27.64 32.55
N GLU A 196 -14.53 -27.87 31.24
CA GLU A 196 -13.53 -27.42 30.28
C GLU A 196 -14.01 -26.18 29.51
N ASN A 197 -14.65 -25.26 30.23
CA ASN A 197 -15.32 -24.08 29.68
C ASN A 197 -14.41 -22.85 29.49
N ALA A 198 -13.10 -23.06 29.57
CA ALA A 198 -12.08 -22.06 29.29
C ALA A 198 -11.16 -22.58 28.18
N ILE A 199 -11.15 -21.88 27.05
CA ILE A 199 -10.37 -22.25 25.88
C ILE A 199 -9.54 -21.07 25.40
N THR A 200 -8.30 -21.36 25.03
CA THR A 200 -7.39 -20.39 24.41
C THR A 200 -6.98 -20.92 23.05
N PHE A 201 -6.96 -20.03 22.06
CA PHE A 201 -6.41 -20.26 20.74
C PHE A 201 -5.19 -19.36 20.53
N GLU A 202 -4.06 -19.94 20.14
CA GLU A 202 -2.92 -19.20 19.59
C GLU A 202 -2.78 -19.49 18.10
N TYR A 203 -2.50 -18.43 17.33
CA TYR A 203 -2.50 -18.47 15.88
C TYR A 203 -1.44 -17.54 15.30
N ALA A 204 -0.98 -17.89 14.11
CA ALA A 204 -0.01 -17.12 13.34
C ALA A 204 -0.40 -17.07 11.87
N ALA A 205 -0.23 -15.90 11.26
CA ALA A 205 -0.23 -15.73 9.82
C ALA A 205 1.17 -16.12 9.30
N LEU A 206 1.20 -17.04 8.34
CA LEU A 206 2.41 -17.51 7.67
C LEU A 206 2.84 -16.53 6.56
N ASP A 207 3.00 -15.26 6.93
CA ASP A 207 3.67 -14.24 6.13
C ASP A 207 5.06 -14.00 6.71
N PHE A 208 6.09 -14.27 5.91
CA PHE A 208 7.48 -14.13 6.30
C PHE A 208 8.11 -12.82 5.85
N LEU A 209 7.40 -12.01 5.06
CA LEU A 209 7.92 -10.75 4.50
C LEU A 209 7.84 -9.62 5.53
N ALA A 210 6.74 -9.54 6.28
CA ALA A 210 6.55 -8.55 7.32
C ALA A 210 5.64 -9.07 8.46
N PRO A 211 6.03 -10.16 9.17
CA PRO A 211 5.19 -10.82 10.17
C PRO A 211 4.68 -9.89 11.27
N GLU A 212 5.47 -8.87 11.64
CA GLU A 212 5.13 -7.88 12.64
C GLU A 212 4.01 -6.92 12.24
N ASN A 213 3.66 -6.89 10.95
CA ASN A 213 2.61 -6.03 10.41
C ASN A 213 1.31 -6.78 10.12
N ASN A 214 1.27 -8.08 10.39
CA ASN A 214 0.05 -8.86 10.25
C ASN A 214 -1.02 -8.39 11.25
N LEU A 215 -2.25 -8.32 10.77
CA LEU A 215 -3.42 -7.99 11.58
C LEU A 215 -4.37 -9.18 11.61
N TYR A 216 -4.89 -9.50 12.79
CA TYR A 216 -5.81 -10.60 13.01
C TYR A 216 -7.18 -10.07 13.45
N SER A 217 -8.22 -10.75 12.98
CA SER A 217 -9.59 -10.54 13.40
C SER A 217 -10.21 -11.91 13.62
N VAL A 218 -10.84 -12.11 14.78
CA VAL A 218 -11.39 -13.41 15.19
C VAL A 218 -12.88 -13.30 15.49
N LYS A 219 -13.57 -14.44 15.44
CA LYS A 219 -14.96 -14.58 15.84
C LYS A 219 -15.22 -15.99 16.35
N LEU A 220 -15.81 -16.12 17.52
CA LEU A 220 -16.39 -17.36 18.01
C LEU A 220 -17.89 -17.35 17.73
N GLN A 221 -18.29 -17.96 16.61
CA GLN A 221 -19.70 -18.06 16.24
C GLN A 221 -20.49 -18.82 17.31
N GLY A 222 -21.58 -18.21 17.77
CA GLY A 222 -22.37 -18.70 18.91
C GLY A 222 -22.07 -17.97 20.23
N PHE A 223 -21.02 -17.14 20.28
CA PHE A 223 -20.67 -16.31 21.43
C PHE A 223 -20.50 -14.84 21.02
N ASP A 224 -19.67 -14.57 20.02
CA ASP A 224 -19.41 -13.23 19.51
C ASP A 224 -20.51 -12.76 18.53
N GLN A 225 -20.97 -11.51 18.68
CA GLN A 225 -21.91 -10.91 17.73
C GLN A 225 -21.24 -10.60 16.39
N ASP A 226 -20.08 -9.94 16.44
CA ASP A 226 -19.30 -9.50 15.29
C ASP A 226 -17.83 -9.91 15.38
N TRP A 227 -17.11 -9.75 14.28
CA TRP A 227 -15.66 -9.92 14.24
C TRP A 227 -14.98 -8.89 15.16
N THR A 228 -13.90 -9.30 15.83
CA THR A 228 -13.08 -8.35 16.58
C THR A 228 -12.43 -7.33 15.66
N GLN A 229 -12.16 -6.14 16.18
CA GLN A 229 -11.34 -5.16 15.47
C GLN A 229 -9.96 -5.74 15.10
N PRO A 230 -9.44 -5.45 13.89
CA PRO A 230 -8.10 -5.88 13.48
C PRO A 230 -7.04 -5.51 14.52
N SER A 231 -6.22 -6.47 14.94
CA SER A 231 -5.17 -6.24 15.94
C SER A 231 -3.96 -7.13 15.72
N LYS A 232 -2.82 -6.78 16.31
CA LYS A 232 -1.60 -7.63 16.29
C LYS A 232 -1.61 -8.78 17.30
N ARG A 233 -2.75 -9.02 17.97
CA ARG A 233 -2.85 -10.10 18.97
C ARG A 233 -2.89 -11.45 18.26
N THR A 234 -2.07 -12.38 18.73
CA THR A 234 -1.94 -13.75 18.22
C THR A 234 -2.60 -14.77 19.14
N ARG A 235 -3.33 -14.30 20.16
CA ARG A 235 -3.96 -15.12 21.20
C ARG A 235 -5.34 -14.60 21.55
N SER A 236 -6.29 -15.52 21.65
CA SER A 236 -7.67 -15.24 22.08
C SER A 236 -8.13 -16.27 23.10
N THR A 237 -8.67 -15.81 24.22
CA THR A 237 -9.16 -16.66 25.31
C THR A 237 -10.65 -16.41 25.55
N TYR A 238 -11.42 -17.48 25.60
CA TYR A 238 -12.84 -17.49 25.90
C TYR A 238 -13.06 -18.27 27.20
N THR A 239 -13.84 -17.72 28.13
CA THR A 239 -14.09 -18.32 29.44
C THR A 239 -15.58 -18.36 29.73
N ASN A 240 -16.01 -19.28 30.60
CA ASN A 240 -17.39 -19.46 31.00
C ASN A 240 -18.34 -19.66 29.80
N LEU A 241 -17.89 -20.43 28.81
CA LEU A 241 -18.75 -20.80 27.68
C LEU A 241 -19.90 -21.68 28.17
N ASP A 242 -21.12 -21.32 27.77
CA ASP A 242 -22.30 -22.15 27.98
C ASP A 242 -22.21 -23.44 27.17
N ALA A 243 -23.01 -24.44 27.54
CA ALA A 243 -23.06 -25.69 26.79
C ALA A 243 -23.63 -25.43 25.38
N GLY A 244 -22.90 -25.81 24.34
CA GLY A 244 -23.32 -25.54 22.97
C GLY A 244 -22.29 -25.96 21.93
N ARG A 245 -22.60 -25.63 20.67
CA ARG A 245 -21.69 -25.83 19.54
C ARG A 245 -21.20 -24.48 19.05
N TYR A 246 -19.88 -24.34 18.97
CA TYR A 246 -19.22 -23.11 18.56
C TYR A 246 -18.33 -23.36 17.35
N VAL A 247 -18.08 -22.31 16.57
CA VAL A 247 -17.09 -22.32 15.48
C VAL A 247 -16.16 -21.15 15.68
N PHE A 248 -14.88 -21.44 15.93
CA PHE A 248 -13.84 -20.42 15.99
C PHE A 248 -13.38 -20.10 14.57
N GLN A 249 -13.46 -18.82 14.20
CA GLN A 249 -13.09 -18.30 12.89
C GLN A 249 -11.99 -17.26 13.07
N ILE A 250 -11.00 -17.30 12.18
CA ILE A 250 -9.87 -16.36 12.15
C ILE A 250 -9.70 -15.90 10.71
N ARG A 251 -9.45 -14.61 10.54
CA ARG A 251 -8.92 -14.03 9.30
C ARG A 251 -7.71 -13.16 9.64
N ALA A 252 -6.79 -13.04 8.70
CA ALA A 252 -5.57 -12.29 8.90
C ALA A 252 -5.28 -11.45 7.66
N ALA A 253 -4.91 -10.19 7.86
CA ALA A 253 -4.30 -9.40 6.82
C ALA A 253 -2.78 -9.49 6.90
N ASN A 254 -2.11 -9.60 5.75
CA ASN A 254 -0.66 -9.37 5.69
C ASN A 254 -0.34 -7.90 5.99
N GLY A 255 0.96 -7.60 6.16
CA GLY A 255 1.44 -6.23 6.37
C GLY A 255 1.13 -5.24 5.23
N TYR A 256 0.53 -5.72 4.13
CA TYR A 256 0.20 -4.96 2.93
C TYR A 256 -1.31 -4.79 2.72
N GLY A 257 -2.14 -5.25 3.67
CA GLY A 257 -3.58 -5.02 3.69
C GLY A 257 -4.43 -6.07 2.96
N ALA A 258 -3.85 -7.16 2.46
CA ALA A 258 -4.61 -8.27 1.87
C ALA A 258 -5.05 -9.25 2.96
N TRP A 259 -6.37 -9.50 3.05
CA TRP A 259 -7.06 -10.33 4.06
C TRP A 259 -7.28 -11.78 3.62
#